data_AF-A0A2D1KRY1-F1
#
_entry.id   AF-A0A2D1KRY1-F1
#
_cell.length_a   1.000
_cell.length_b   1.000
_cell.length_c   1.000
_cell.angle_alpha   90.00
_cell.angle_beta   90.00
_cell.angle_gamma   90.00
#
_symmetry.space_group_name_H-M   'P 1'
#
loop_
_entity.id
_entity.type
_entity.pdbx_description
1 polymer ?
#
loop_
_entity_poly.entity_id
_entity_poly.type
_entity_poly.pdbx_seq_one_letter_code
_entity_poly.pdbx_strand_id
1 'polypeptide(L)' 'MFFNKPMDYLVTGVYTMANTRKTEHCIMHNATKREAKQQMLDYLTHKLSQNDGSYADIVSINVTKPTTAKAK' A
#
# COMPACT_ATOMS: atom_id res chain seq x y z
N MET A 1 14.46 7.40 20.27
CA MET A 1 13.30 6.70 19.68
C MET A 1 12.76 7.55 18.55
N PHE A 2 12.92 7.14 17.29
CA PHE A 2 12.38 7.86 16.14
C PHE A 2 10.86 7.75 16.15
N PHE A 3 10.19 8.86 16.44
CA PHE A 3 8.75 8.98 16.56
C PHE A 3 8.05 8.51 15.26
N ASN A 4 7.24 7.46 15.38
CA ASN A 4 6.14 7.19 14.44
C ASN A 4 5.05 8.26 14.66
N LYS A 5 5.33 9.52 14.30
CA LYS A 5 4.24 10.49 14.18
C LYS A 5 3.37 10.07 12.99
N PRO A 6 2.04 10.05 13.15
CA PRO A 6 1.16 9.78 12.02
C PRO A 6 1.37 10.90 10.99
N MET A 7 1.51 10.50 9.73
CA MET A 7 1.70 11.41 8.61
C MET A 7 1.17 10.75 7.35
N ASP A 8 1.10 11.50 6.27
CA ASP A 8 0.68 10.94 4.99
C ASP A 8 1.77 9.97 4.49
N TYR A 9 1.36 8.83 3.97
CA TYR A 9 2.24 7.84 3.35
C TYR A 9 1.69 7.46 1.98
N LEU A 10 2.54 7.52 0.96
CA LEU A 10 2.22 6.95 -0.34
C LEU A 10 2.52 5.45 -0.29
N VAL A 11 1.48 4.64 -0.36
CA VAL A 11 1.58 3.19 -0.38
C VAL A 11 1.36 2.70 -1.80
N THR A 12 2.28 1.88 -2.29
CA THR A 12 2.20 1.22 -3.59
C THR A 12 2.11 -0.28 -3.37
N GLY A 13 1.04 -0.87 -3.86
CA GLY A 13 0.78 -2.30 -3.78
C GLY A 13 0.82 -2.92 -5.16
N VAL A 14 1.63 -3.97 -5.33
CA VAL A 14 1.75 -4.70 -6.58
C VAL A 14 1.25 -6.11 -6.35
N TYR A 15 0.31 -6.54 -7.17
CA TYR A 15 -0.25 -7.88 -7.12
C TYR A 15 -0.44 -8.45 -8.53
N THR A 16 -0.63 -9.76 -8.60
CA THR A 16 -0.94 -10.46 -9.84
C THR A 16 -2.41 -10.89 -9.78
N MET A 17 -3.13 -10.78 -10.89
CA MET A 17 -4.49 -11.30 -10.98
C MET A 17 -4.65 -11.87 -12.38
N ALA A 18 -5.10 -13.12 -12.48
CA ALA A 18 -5.28 -13.81 -13.76
C ALA A 18 -4.05 -13.66 -14.69
N ASN A 19 -2.84 -13.95 -14.17
CA ASN A 19 -1.54 -13.80 -14.85
C ASN A 19 -1.16 -12.37 -15.28
N THR A 20 -1.91 -11.35 -14.89
CA THR A 20 -1.61 -9.95 -15.20
C THR A 20 -1.13 -9.21 -13.96
N ARG A 21 0.01 -8.53 -14.05
CA ARG A 21 0.55 -7.72 -12.96
C ARG A 21 -0.19 -6.38 -12.88
N LYS A 22 -0.77 -6.08 -11.72
CA LYS A 22 -1.47 -4.83 -11.43
C LYS A 22 -0.73 -4.07 -10.32
N THR A 23 -0.79 -2.75 -10.41
CA THR A 23 -0.18 -1.84 -9.43
C THR A 23 -1.25 -0.86 -8.96
N GLU A 24 -1.35 -0.69 -7.65
CA GLU A 24 -2.28 0.23 -6.99
C GLU A 24 -1.49 1.20 -6.15
N HIS A 25 -1.87 2.47 -6.22
CA HIS A 25 -1.28 3.53 -5.42
C HIS A 25 -2.37 4.13 -4.54
N CYS A 26 -2.11 4.20 -3.25
CA CYS A 26 -3.01 4.80 -2.28
C CYS A 26 -2.23 5.75 -1.37
N ILE A 27 -2.79 6.93 -1.10
CA ILE A 27 -2.26 7.85 -0.10
C ILE A 27 -3.01 7.57 1.20
N MET A 28 -2.29 7.03 2.19
CA MET A 28 -2.82 6.78 3.51
C MET A 28 -2.58 8.02 4.36
N HIS A 29 -3.65 8.73 4.71
CA HIS A 29 -3.58 9.96 5.48
C HIS A 29 -3.47 9.69 6.97
N ASN A 30 -2.64 10.48 7.67
CA ASN A 30 -2.50 10.44 9.13
C ASN A 30 -2.31 9.01 9.70
N ALA A 31 -1.53 8.18 9.00
CA ALA A 31 -1.26 6.80 9.38
C ALA A 31 0.20 6.65 9.79
N THR A 32 0.53 5.65 10.59
CA THR A 32 1.92 5.21 10.75
C THR A 32 2.33 4.35 9.55
N LYS A 33 3.65 4.20 9.31
CA LYS A 33 4.16 3.32 8.23
C LYS A 33 3.63 1.89 8.35
N ARG A 34 3.43 1.41 9.58
CA ARG A 34 2.90 0.07 9.87
C ARG A 34 1.41 -0.03 9.52
N GLU A 35 0.61 0.93 9.96
CA GLU A 35 -0.83 0.97 9.66
C GLU A 35 -1.08 1.12 8.17
N ALA A 36 -0.36 2.00 7.49
CA ALA A 36 -0.47 2.20 6.04
C ALA A 36 -0.16 0.91 5.27
N LYS A 37 0.83 0.13 5.72
CA LYS A 37 1.15 -1.18 5.13
C LYS A 37 0.03 -2.19 5.39
N GLN A 38 -0.51 -2.24 6.61
CA GLN A 38 -1.57 -3.17 6.98
C GLN A 38 -2.86 -2.88 6.20
N GLN A 39 -3.27 -1.62 6.13
CA GLN A 39 -4.44 -1.20 5.37
C GLN A 39 -4.32 -1.55 3.88
N MET A 40 -3.13 -1.36 3.29
CA MET A 40 -2.91 -1.77 1.90
C MET A 40 -2.96 -3.29 1.73
N LEU A 41 -2.41 -4.03 2.70
CA LEU A 41 -2.47 -5.49 2.69
C LEU A 41 -3.91 -5.99 2.73
N ASP A 42 -4.71 -5.45 3.64
CA ASP A 42 -6.12 -5.81 3.81
C ASP A 42 -6.93 -5.42 2.56
N TYR A 43 -6.68 -4.23 2.00
CA TYR A 43 -7.31 -3.78 0.76
C TYR A 43 -7.02 -4.71 -0.42
N LEU A 44 -5.75 -5.03 -0.65
CA LEU A 44 -5.35 -5.95 -1.73
C LEU A 44 -5.91 -7.35 -1.52
N THR A 45 -5.90 -7.84 -0.28
CA THR A 45 -6.44 -9.16 0.07
C THR A 45 -7.94 -9.22 -0.21
N HIS A 46 -8.69 -8.19 0.18
CA HIS A 46 -10.12 -8.12 -0.08
C HIS A 46 -10.42 -8.04 -1.59
N LYS A 47 -9.64 -7.24 -2.33
CA LYS A 47 -9.78 -7.09 -3.77
C LYS A 47 -9.47 -8.39 -4.51
N LEU A 48 -8.42 -9.10 -4.11
CA LEU A 48 -8.06 -10.42 -4.64
C LEU A 48 -9.15 -11.45 -4.35
N SER A 49 -9.68 -11.45 -3.13
CA SER A 49 -10.79 -12.34 -2.74
C SER A 49 -12.08 -12.13 -3.57
N GLN A 50 -12.32 -10.92 -4.10
CA GLN A 50 -13.46 -10.65 -4.99
C GLN A 50 -13.22 -11.13 -6.44
N ASN A 51 -11.96 -11.33 -6.81
CA ASN A 51 -11.48 -11.44 -8.17
C ASN A 51 -10.77 -12.79 -8.42
N ASP A 52 -11.03 -13.80 -7.58
CA ASP A 52 -10.41 -15.14 -7.58
C ASP A 52 -8.89 -15.18 -7.34
N GLY A 53 -8.29 -14.08 -6.89
CA GLY A 53 -6.88 -14.01 -6.53
C GLY A 53 -6.61 -14.44 -5.07
N SER A 54 -5.39 -14.91 -4.81
CA SER A 54 -4.92 -15.30 -3.48
C SER A 54 -3.96 -14.27 -2.91
N TYR A 55 -3.81 -14.23 -1.58
CA TYR A 55 -2.76 -13.45 -0.92
C TYR A 55 -1.35 -13.73 -1.48
N ALA A 56 -1.12 -14.97 -1.95
CA ALA A 56 0.14 -15.35 -2.61
C ALA A 56 0.42 -14.54 -3.89
N ASP A 57 -0.59 -13.93 -4.49
CA ASP A 57 -0.45 -13.09 -5.66
C ASP A 57 0.02 -11.66 -5.33
N ILE A 58 0.06 -11.28 -4.06
CA ILE A 58 0.64 -10.00 -3.62
C ILE A 58 2.16 -10.09 -3.76
N VAL A 59 2.71 -9.36 -4.73
CA VAL A 59 4.14 -9.37 -5.05
C VAL A 59 4.92 -8.47 -4.11
N SER A 60 4.44 -7.25 -3.87
CA SER A 60 5.15 -6.29 -3.03
C SER A 60 4.25 -5.16 -2.56
N ILE A 61 4.46 -4.71 -1.32
CA ILE A 61 3.86 -3.49 -0.79
C ILE A 61 5.00 -2.56 -0.35
N ASN A 62 5.11 -1.42 -1.01
CA ASN A 62 6.08 -0.39 -0.70
C ASN A 62 5.39 0.79 -0.03
N VAL A 63 5.94 1.26 1.09
CA VAL A 63 5.44 2.43 1.80
C VAL A 63 6.51 3.50 1.76
N THR A 64 6.24 4.53 0.97
CA THR A 64 7.11 5.70 0.79
C THR A 64 6.49 6.90 1.48
N LYS A 65 7.32 7.73 2.11
CA LYS A 65 6.84 9.05 2.53
C LYS A 65 6.49 9.81 1.25
N PRO A 66 5.32 10.45 1.14
CA PRO A 66 5.03 11.33 0.03
C PRO A 66 6.15 12.36 0.06
N THR A 67 6.95 12.38 -1.00
CA THR A 67 7.87 13.47 -1.23
C THR A 67 7.00 14.69 -1.42
N THR A 68 6.79 15.47 -0.36
CA THR A 68 6.56 16.91 -0.46
C THR A 68 7.83 17.55 -1.00
N ALA A 69 8.23 17.14 -2.21
CA ALA A 69 9.17 17.85 -3.06
C ALA A 69 8.40 18.87 -3.90
N LYS A 70 7.58 19.68 -3.23
CA LYS A 70 7.33 21.08 -3.59
C LYS A 70 7.21 21.86 -2.29
N ALA A 71 8.35 22.00 -1.63
CA ALA A 71 8.68 23.30 -1.07
C ALA A 71 8.86 24.25 -2.26
N LYS A 72 7.81 24.97 -2.63
CA LYS A 72 7.92 26.23 -3.35
C LYS A 72 6.67 27.06 -3.09
#